data_AF-A0A523AUZ4-F1
#
_entry.id   AF-A0A523AUZ4-F1
#
_cell.length_a   1.000
_cell.length_b   1.000
_cell.length_c   1.000
_cell.angle_alpha   90.00
_cell.angle_beta   90.00
_cell.angle_gamma   90.00
#
_symmetry.space_group_name_H-M   'P 1'
#
loop_
_entity.id
_entity.type
_entity.pdbx_description
1 polymer ?
#
loop_
_entity_poly.entity_id
_entity_poly.type
_entity_poly.pdbx_seq_one_letter_code
_entity_poly.pdbx_strand_id
1 'polypeptide(L)'
;MRDLTGVLRLGGKELKTPAVCGSVMGSTVEEMVRGRRRAERMGADLVELRLDGLKEEPDWERLLGGGLPIILTCRSRREGGLFRGQEEETVERLLEGMERDVP
;
A
#
# COMPACT_ATOMS: atom_id res chain seq x y z
N MET A 1 7.44 12.61 14.89
CA MET A 1 6.47 12.38 15.98
C MET A 1 6.68 10.95 16.48
N ARG A 2 7.53 10.75 17.50
CA ARG A 2 7.63 9.45 18.20
C ARG A 2 6.83 9.63 19.47
N ASP A 3 5.70 8.94 19.58
CA ASP A 3 5.16 8.73 20.92
C ASP A 3 6.09 7.76 21.66
N LEU A 4 6.34 8.02 22.93
CA LEU A 4 7.18 7.16 23.78
C LEU A 4 6.42 5.90 24.26
N THR A 5 5.19 5.68 23.77
CA THR A 5 4.29 4.60 24.15
C THR A 5 4.42 3.38 23.24
N GLY A 6 5.13 3.53 22.11
CA GLY A 6 5.31 2.45 21.15
C GLY A 6 4.05 2.20 20.33
N VAL A 7 3.22 3.22 20.10
CA VAL A 7 2.01 3.12 19.30
C VAL A 7 2.13 3.98 18.04
N LEU A 8 1.70 3.43 16.91
CA LEU A 8 1.57 4.14 15.63
C LEU A 8 0.08 4.29 15.30
N ARG A 9 -0.37 5.52 15.08
CA ARG A 9 -1.76 5.82 14.70
C ARG A 9 -1.84 6.09 13.20
N LEU A 10 -2.62 5.28 12.47
CA LEU A 10 -2.86 5.43 11.03
C LEU A 10 -4.37 5.48 10.80
N GLY A 11 -4.88 6.67 10.47
CA GLY A 11 -6.32 6.92 10.42
C GLY A 11 -7.00 6.55 11.74
N GLY A 12 -8.05 5.76 11.69
CA GLY A 12 -8.77 5.24 12.87
C GLY A 12 -8.13 4.03 13.55
N LYS A 13 -6.92 3.62 13.17
CA LYS A 13 -6.27 2.39 13.67
C LYS A 13 -5.04 2.70 14.52
N GLU A 14 -4.89 1.96 15.62
CA GLU A 14 -3.72 1.96 16.49
C GLU A 14 -2.93 0.66 16.29
N LEU A 15 -1.64 0.78 15.97
CA LEU A 15 -0.72 -0.34 15.82
C LEU A 15 0.32 -0.30 16.93
N LYS A 16 0.57 -1.43 17.59
CA LYS A 16 1.73 -1.56 18.48
C LYS A 16 3.00 -1.66 17.64
N THR A 17 4.07 -1.03 18.11
CA THR A 17 5.37 -1.05 17.45
C THR A 17 6.35 -1.95 18.21
N PRO A 18 7.24 -2.69 17.50
CA PRO A 18 7.35 -2.75 16.04
C PRO A 18 6.14 -3.43 15.38
N ALA A 19 5.73 -2.91 14.21
CA ALA A 19 4.61 -3.43 13.41
C ALA A 19 5.14 -4.16 12.17
N VAL A 20 4.44 -5.20 11.74
CA VAL A 20 4.78 -6.04 10.58
C VAL A 20 4.00 -5.58 9.34
N CYS A 21 4.71 -5.08 8.35
CA CYS A 21 4.14 -4.71 7.06
C CYS A 21 4.24 -5.87 6.05
N GLY A 22 3.11 -6.32 5.52
CA GLY A 22 3.07 -7.27 4.41
C GLY A 22 3.26 -6.56 3.07
N SER A 23 4.39 -6.77 2.39
CA SER A 23 4.62 -6.22 1.05
C SER A 23 3.87 -7.04 -0.02
N VAL A 24 3.05 -6.35 -0.81
CA VAL A 24 2.19 -6.94 -1.85
C VAL A 24 2.54 -6.32 -3.17
N MET A 25 2.97 -7.17 -4.10
CA MET A 25 3.28 -6.80 -5.48
C MET A 25 2.60 -7.81 -6.40
N GLY A 26 2.00 -7.30 -7.47
CA GLY A 26 1.31 -8.10 -8.48
C GLY A 26 1.27 -7.35 -9.79
N SER A 27 1.10 -8.08 -10.89
CA SER A 27 0.96 -7.52 -12.22
C SER A 27 -0.47 -7.11 -12.58
N THR A 28 -1.45 -7.62 -11.82
CA THR A 28 -2.88 -7.30 -11.94
C THR A 28 -3.47 -6.90 -10.59
N VAL A 29 -4.59 -6.18 -10.61
CA VAL A 29 -5.40 -5.83 -9.43
C VAL A 29 -5.80 -7.10 -8.68
N GLU A 30 -6.22 -8.16 -9.37
CA GLU A 30 -6.63 -9.42 -8.73
C GLU A 30 -5.49 -10.07 -7.94
N GLU A 31 -4.27 -10.08 -8.50
CA GLU A 31 -3.09 -10.58 -7.80
C GLU A 31 -2.80 -9.77 -6.53
N MET A 32 -2.88 -8.44 -6.62
CA MET A 32 -2.65 -7.56 -5.47
C MET A 32 -3.74 -7.72 -4.40
N VAL A 33 -5.01 -7.82 -4.78
CA VAL A 33 -6.12 -8.09 -3.84
C VAL A 33 -5.95 -9.42 -3.13
N ARG A 34 -5.55 -10.48 -3.84
CA ARG A 34 -5.23 -11.79 -3.23
C ARG A 34 -4.05 -11.70 -2.28
N GLY A 35 -2.99 -10.98 -2.67
CA GLY A 35 -1.82 -10.73 -1.84
C GLY A 35 -2.17 -10.00 -0.55
N ARG A 36 -2.96 -8.91 -0.64
CA ARG A 36 -3.45 -8.15 0.51
C ARG A 36 -4.27 -9.02 1.46
N ARG A 37 -5.27 -9.75 0.95
CA ARG A 37 -6.09 -10.68 1.75
C ARG A 37 -5.24 -11.76 2.41
N ARG A 38 -4.17 -12.23 1.76
CA ARG A 38 -3.24 -13.20 2.33
C ARG A 38 -2.43 -12.58 3.47
N ALA A 39 -1.89 -11.38 3.29
CA ALA A 39 -1.15 -10.67 4.34
C ALA A 39 -2.02 -10.45 5.58
N GLU A 40 -3.27 -10.03 5.38
CA GLU A 40 -4.27 -9.87 6.44
C GLU A 40 -4.55 -11.18 7.18
N ARG A 41 -4.82 -12.28 6.46
CA ARG A 41 -5.00 -13.61 7.09
C ARG A 41 -3.77 -14.12 7.83
N MET A 42 -2.57 -13.69 7.44
CA MET A 42 -1.31 -14.08 8.09
C MET A 42 -0.98 -13.19 9.31
N GLY A 43 -1.81 -12.20 9.61
CA GLY A 43 -1.65 -11.34 10.79
C GLY A 43 -0.70 -10.16 10.59
N ALA A 44 -0.56 -9.66 9.36
CA ALA A 44 0.14 -8.39 9.14
C ALA A 44 -0.59 -7.24 9.85
N ASP A 45 0.15 -6.28 10.39
CA ASP A 45 -0.40 -5.09 11.05
C ASP A 45 -0.82 -4.01 10.03
N LEU A 46 -0.16 -4.02 8.86
CA LEU A 46 -0.41 -3.13 7.73
C LEU A 46 0.07 -3.79 6.43
N VAL A 47 -0.32 -3.22 5.29
CA VAL A 47 0.06 -3.72 3.97
C VAL A 47 0.73 -2.62 3.15
N GLU A 48 1.82 -2.93 2.46
CA GLU A 48 2.41 -2.08 1.42
C GLU A 48 1.93 -2.58 0.05
N LEU A 49 1.21 -1.74 -0.69
CA LEU A 49 0.84 -2.01 -2.07
C LEU A 49 1.88 -1.38 -3.01
N ARG A 50 2.65 -2.25 -3.67
CA ARG A 50 3.70 -1.89 -4.63
C ARG A 50 3.12 -1.71 -6.02
N LEU A 51 2.63 -0.50 -6.29
CA LEU A 51 2.02 -0.09 -7.56
C LEU A 51 3.00 -0.15 -8.73
N ASP A 52 4.31 -0.07 -8.46
CA ASP A 52 5.33 -0.14 -9.51
C ASP A 52 5.35 -1.48 -10.27
N GLY A 53 4.78 -2.55 -9.70
CA GLY A 53 4.61 -3.84 -10.37
C GLY A 53 3.32 -3.98 -11.20
N LEU A 54 2.34 -3.11 -10.99
CA LEU A 54 1.02 -3.19 -11.62
C LEU A 54 1.11 -2.78 -13.10
N LYS A 55 0.52 -3.60 -13.98
CA LYS A 55 0.59 -3.40 -15.45
C LYS A 55 -0.73 -2.90 -16.05
N GLU A 56 -1.75 -2.71 -15.23
CA GLU A 56 -3.08 -2.24 -15.62
C GLU A 56 -3.49 -1.03 -14.78
N GLU A 57 -4.58 -0.37 -15.17
CA GLU A 57 -5.09 0.74 -14.37
C GLU A 57 -5.58 0.26 -13.00
N PRO A 58 -5.29 1.00 -11.92
CA PRO A 58 -5.65 0.60 -10.58
C PRO A 58 -7.15 0.71 -10.38
N ASP A 59 -7.78 -0.40 -9.99
CA ASP A 59 -9.10 -0.37 -9.37
C ASP A 59 -8.92 -0.04 -7.88
N TRP A 60 -8.99 1.25 -7.57
CA TRP A 60 -8.69 1.76 -6.23
C TRP A 60 -9.62 1.19 -5.16
N GLU A 61 -10.92 1.03 -5.43
CA GLU A 61 -11.87 0.48 -4.46
C GLU A 61 -11.49 -0.95 -4.06
N ARG A 62 -11.10 -1.77 -5.05
CA ARG A 62 -10.69 -3.15 -4.80
C ARG A 62 -9.35 -3.23 -4.08
N LEU A 63 -8.37 -2.42 -4.52
CA LEU A 63 -7.02 -2.39 -3.95
C LEU A 63 -7.03 -1.91 -2.50
N LEU A 64 -7.75 -0.81 -2.23
CA LEU A 64 -7.77 -0.12 -0.95
C LEU A 64 -8.77 -0.71 0.05
N GLY A 65 -9.73 -1.51 -0.40
CA GLY A 65 -10.64 -2.20 0.54
C GLY A 65 -9.90 -3.11 1.53
N GLY A 66 -10.59 -3.58 2.57
CA GLY A 66 -10.02 -4.46 3.60
C GLY A 66 -9.94 -3.81 4.98
N GLY A 67 -9.35 -4.52 5.94
CA GLY A 67 -9.34 -4.09 7.34
C GLY A 67 -8.01 -3.52 7.84
N LEU A 68 -6.94 -3.50 7.03
CA LEU A 68 -5.61 -3.07 7.46
C LEU A 68 -5.25 -1.69 6.89
N PRO A 69 -4.45 -0.87 7.61
CA PRO A 69 -3.83 0.32 7.03
C PRO A 69 -2.99 -0.05 5.80
N ILE A 70 -2.98 0.84 4.82
CA ILE A 70 -2.27 0.64 3.56
C ILE A 70 -1.20 1.72 3.39
N ILE A 71 0.00 1.30 2.98
CA ILE A 71 1.03 2.16 2.41
C ILE A 71 0.98 1.97 0.90
N LEU A 72 0.67 3.05 0.17
CA LEU A 72 0.85 3.06 -1.28
C LEU A 72 2.32 3.35 -1.60
N THR A 73 2.89 2.58 -2.51
CA THR A 73 4.28 2.76 -2.93
C THR A 73 4.40 2.56 -4.44
N CYS A 74 4.99 3.53 -5.12
CA CYS A 74 5.36 3.42 -6.52
C CYS A 74 6.87 3.68 -6.60
N ARG A 75 7.66 2.61 -6.53
CA ARG A 75 9.13 2.73 -6.47
C ARG A 75 9.74 2.81 -7.87
N SER A 76 10.58 3.83 -8.08
CA SER A 76 11.25 4.06 -9.36
C SER A 76 12.33 2.99 -9.64
N ARG A 77 12.70 2.78 -10.91
CA ARG A 77 13.84 1.90 -11.26
C ARG A 77 15.17 2.35 -10.68
N ARG A 78 15.38 3.66 -10.51
CA ARG A 78 16.61 4.22 -9.92
C ARG A 78 16.78 3.81 -8.45
N GLU A 79 15.67 3.48 -7.79
CA GLU A 79 15.59 3.03 -6.40
C GLU A 79 15.28 1.53 -6.28
N GLY A 80 15.46 0.76 -7.36
CA GLY A 80 15.28 -0.70 -7.38
C GLY A 80 13.83 -1.18 -7.52
N GLY A 81 12.89 -0.31 -7.88
CA GLY A 81 11.52 -0.67 -8.24
C GLY A 81 11.32 -1.00 -9.72
N LEU A 82 10.07 -1.18 -10.12
CA LEU A 82 9.68 -1.58 -11.47
C LEU A 82 9.11 -0.44 -12.32
N PHE A 83 8.84 0.74 -11.73
CA PHE A 83 8.17 1.85 -12.42
C PHE A 83 9.10 2.50 -13.45
N ARG A 84 8.60 2.63 -14.69
CA ARG A 84 9.36 3.11 -15.86
C ARG A 84 8.97 4.52 -16.33
N GLY A 85 7.89 5.08 -15.79
CA GLY A 85 7.43 6.42 -16.11
C GLY A 85 8.27 7.53 -15.46
N GLN A 86 7.83 8.77 -15.63
CA GLN A 86 8.45 9.94 -15.01
C GLN A 86 8.02 10.11 -13.54
N GLU A 87 8.71 10.97 -12.80
CA GLU A 87 8.40 11.20 -11.39
C GLU A 87 7.01 11.81 -11.21
N GLU A 88 6.59 12.66 -12.13
CA GLU A 88 5.28 13.29 -12.19
C GLU A 88 4.16 12.23 -12.25
N GLU A 89 4.32 11.19 -13.08
CA GLU A 89 3.35 10.08 -13.17
C GLU A 89 3.28 9.28 -11.86
N THR A 90 4.39 9.18 -11.13
CA THR A 90 4.41 8.56 -9.79
C THR A 90 3.59 9.40 -8.81
N VAL A 91 3.79 10.72 -8.81
CA VAL A 91 3.05 11.64 -7.94
C VAL A 91 1.56 11.59 -8.26
N GLU A 92 1.18 11.70 -9.53
CA GLU A 92 -0.22 11.62 -9.99
C GLU A 92 -0.88 10.34 -9.51
N ARG A 93 -0.24 9.17 -9.75
CA ARG A 93 -0.78 7.87 -9.34
C ARG A 93 -0.95 7.73 -7.84
N LEU A 94 -0.03 8.29 -7.04
CA LEU A 94 -0.14 8.27 -5.58
C LEU A 94 -1.24 9.22 -5.07
N LEU A 95 -1.36 10.41 -5.65
CA LEU A 95 -2.42 11.37 -5.32
C LEU A 95 -3.80 10.80 -5.65
N GLU A 96 -3.96 10.19 -6.83
CA GLU A 96 -5.22 9.54 -7.22
C GLU A 96 -5.68 8.50 -6.20
N GLY A 97 -4.75 7.68 -5.69
CA GLY A 97 -5.04 6.68 -4.67
C GLY A 97 -5.33 7.30 -3.30
N MET A 98 -4.63 8.38 -2.93
CA MET A 98 -4.85 9.09 -1.67
C MET A 98 -6.19 9.82 -1.61
N GLU A 99 -6.67 10.34 -2.75
CA GLU A 99 -7.97 11.01 -2.86
C GLU A 99 -9.15 10.05 -2.78
N ARG A 100 -8.91 8.74 -2.94
CA ARG A 100 -9.96 7.74 -2.73
C ARG A 100 -10.16 7.56 -1.24
N ASP A 101 -11.17 8.24 -0.72
CA ASP A 101 -11.65 8.04 0.64
C ASP A 101 -12.16 6.60 0.75
N VAL A 102 -11.42 5.77 1.48
CA VAL A 102 -11.82 4.39 1.74
C VAL A 102 -12.25 4.34 3.20
N PRO A 103 -13.55 4.10 3.47
CA PRO A 103 -14.13 4.20 4.80
C PRO A 103 -13.54 3.21 5.81
#